data_AF-C9MXL1-F1
#
_entry.id   AF-C9MXL1-F1
#
_cell.length_a   1.000
_cell.length_b   1.000
_cell.length_c   1.000
_cell.angle_alpha   90.00
_cell.angle_beta   90.00
_cell.angle_gamma   90.00
#
_symmetry.space_group_name_H-M   'P 1'
#
loop_
_entity.id
_entity.type
_entity.pdbx_description
1 polymer ?
#
loop_
_entity_poly.entity_id
_entity_poly.type
_entity_poly.pdbx_seq_one_letter_code
_entity_poly.pdbx_strand_id
1 'polypeptide(L)'
;MKYNLKYKFKEEIMDITNNFLEIMEKTTDMAIASSDSSNQPNVRIVRFYYNSDEKILYFLTLKNSQKTVEFEQNNKVAFTTIPIDGLKHVKAKGIIRKSQKSVQDLKTNL
;
A
#
# COMPACT_ATOMS: atom_id res chain seq x y z
N MET A 1 3.55 -37.17 -21.95
CA MET A 1 3.94 -36.40 -20.76
C MET A 1 2.86 -35.34 -20.50
N LYS A 2 1.92 -35.58 -19.58
CA LYS A 2 0.84 -34.62 -19.25
C LYS A 2 1.34 -33.73 -18.11
N TYR A 3 1.84 -32.54 -18.42
CA TYR A 3 2.05 -31.51 -17.41
C TYR A 3 0.67 -31.01 -16.93
N ASN A 4 0.44 -31.09 -15.62
CA ASN A 4 -0.85 -30.75 -15.04
C ASN A 4 -0.94 -29.23 -14.80
N LEU A 5 -1.58 -28.51 -15.72
CA LEU A 5 -1.74 -27.05 -15.72
C LEU A 5 -2.24 -26.48 -14.38
N LYS A 6 -3.04 -27.25 -13.63
CA LYS A 6 -3.51 -26.85 -12.29
C LYS A 6 -2.39 -26.70 -11.26
N TYR A 7 -1.35 -27.53 -11.33
CA TYR A 7 -0.21 -27.46 -10.41
C TYR A 7 0.67 -26.24 -10.73
N LYS A 8 0.96 -26.00 -12.01
CA LYS A 8 1.75 -24.85 -12.46
C LYS A 8 1.09 -23.51 -12.09
N PHE A 9 -0.23 -23.39 -12.29
CA PHE A 9 -0.99 -22.19 -11.90
C PHE A 9 -0.95 -21.93 -10.38
N LYS A 10 -0.99 -22.99 -9.56
CA LYS A 10 -0.90 -22.86 -8.11
C LYS A 10 0.49 -22.40 -7.67
N GLU A 11 1.56 -22.91 -8.28
CA GLU A 11 2.94 -22.45 -8.03
C GLU A 11 3.13 -20.99 -8.42
N GLU A 12 2.64 -20.57 -9.59
CA GLU A 12 2.69 -19.17 -10.04
C GLU A 12 1.95 -18.22 -9.09
N ILE A 13 0.75 -18.59 -8.61
CA ILE A 13 0.02 -17.80 -7.61
C ILE A 13 0.80 -17.70 -6.30
N MET A 14 1.41 -18.80 -5.85
CA MET A 14 2.19 -18.83 -4.63
C MET A 14 3.42 -17.92 -4.73
N ASP A 15 4.10 -17.93 -5.90
CA ASP A 15 5.21 -17.04 -6.18
C ASP A 15 4.78 -15.56 -6.22
N ILE A 16 3.67 -15.22 -6.88
CA ILE A 16 3.14 -13.85 -6.89
C ILE A 16 2.80 -13.36 -5.47
N THR A 17 2.17 -14.22 -4.67
CA THR A 17 1.78 -13.88 -3.29
C THR A 17 3.01 -13.67 -2.42
N ASN A 18 4.01 -14.54 -2.53
CA ASN A 18 5.25 -14.42 -1.78
C ASN A 18 6.03 -13.16 -2.19
N ASN A 19 6.12 -12.86 -3.49
CA ASN A 19 6.76 -11.64 -3.97
C ASN A 19 6.03 -10.37 -3.47
N PHE A 20 4.69 -10.39 -3.45
CA PHE A 20 3.91 -9.28 -2.89
C PHE A 20 4.23 -9.06 -1.41
N LEU A 21 4.21 -10.14 -0.60
CA LEU A 21 4.51 -10.07 0.83
C LEU A 21 5.95 -9.60 1.08
N GLU A 22 6.91 -10.13 0.33
CA GLU A 22 8.32 -9.73 0.41
C GLU A 22 8.51 -8.23 0.11
N ILE A 23 7.86 -7.70 -0.93
CA ILE A 23 7.92 -6.27 -1.25
C ILE A 23 7.30 -5.44 -0.13
N MET A 24 6.14 -5.85 0.40
CA MET A 24 5.45 -5.13 1.47
C MET A 24 6.20 -5.14 2.81
N GLU A 25 6.98 -6.19 3.07
CA GLU A 25 7.84 -6.29 4.26
C GLU A 25 9.11 -5.43 4.11
N LYS A 26 9.76 -5.47 2.95
CA LYS A 26 11.05 -4.78 2.74
C LYS A 26 10.90 -3.29 2.47
N THR A 27 9.87 -2.88 1.73
CA THR A 27 9.69 -1.47 1.35
C THR A 27 9.02 -0.69 2.46
N THR A 28 9.60 0.46 2.82
CA THR A 28 9.06 1.32 3.88
C THR A 28 8.42 2.59 3.33
N ASP A 29 8.71 2.95 2.08
CA ASP A 29 8.21 4.16 1.44
C ASP A 29 7.33 3.84 0.22
N MET A 30 6.26 4.61 0.05
CA MET A 30 5.39 4.55 -1.12
C MET A 30 5.09 5.95 -1.66
N ALA A 31 5.02 6.08 -2.99
CA ALA A 31 4.43 7.25 -3.62
C ALA A 31 2.91 7.06 -3.69
N ILE A 32 2.17 8.01 -3.12
CA ILE A 32 0.71 8.02 -3.13
C ILE A 32 0.19 9.19 -3.95
N ALA A 33 -0.70 8.87 -4.88
CA ALA A 33 -1.43 9.78 -5.73
C ALA A 33 -2.85 9.96 -5.20
N SER A 34 -3.28 11.21 -5.10
CA SER A 34 -4.62 11.62 -4.74
C SER A 34 -5.01 12.86 -5.53
N SER A 35 -6.24 13.31 -5.31
CA SER A 35 -6.75 14.54 -5.89
C SER A 35 -7.77 15.15 -4.96
N ASP A 36 -7.93 16.47 -4.99
CA ASP A 36 -9.01 17.15 -4.27
C ASP A 36 -10.37 16.98 -4.97
N SER A 37 -11.39 17.68 -4.46
CA SER A 37 -12.73 17.71 -5.07
C SER A 37 -12.78 18.40 -6.45
N SER A 38 -11.74 19.15 -6.82
CA SER A 38 -11.58 19.77 -8.14
C SER A 38 -10.84 18.86 -9.13
N ASN A 39 -10.51 17.63 -8.72
CA ASN A 39 -9.69 16.67 -9.47
C ASN A 39 -8.27 17.15 -9.76
N GLN A 40 -7.73 18.10 -8.99
CA GLN A 40 -6.33 18.51 -9.13
C GLN A 40 -5.43 17.37 -8.62
N PRO A 41 -4.60 16.73 -9.47
CA PRO A 41 -3.75 15.62 -9.03
C PRO A 41 -2.62 16.10 -8.12
N ASN A 42 -2.26 15.26 -7.16
CA ASN A 42 -1.14 15.49 -6.26
C ASN A 42 -0.47 14.17 -5.88
N VAL A 43 0.86 14.14 -5.86
CA VAL A 43 1.70 12.96 -5.54
C VAL A 43 2.66 13.30 -4.42
N ARG A 44 2.78 12.40 -3.44
CA ARG A 44 3.72 12.55 -2.32
C ARG A 44 4.28 11.19 -1.89
N ILE A 45 5.50 11.20 -1.35
CA ILE A 45 6.08 10.01 -0.71
C ILE A 45 5.64 9.98 0.75
N VAL A 46 5.20 8.81 1.23
CA VAL A 46 4.89 8.56 2.63
C VAL A 46 5.53 7.26 3.09
N ARG A 47 5.95 7.24 4.36
CA ARG A 47 6.33 6.00 5.03
C ARG A 47 5.08 5.21 5.40
N PHE A 48 5.08 3.92 5.11
CA PHE A 48 3.96 3.04 5.35
C PHE A 48 4.38 1.78 6.11
N TYR A 49 3.36 1.09 6.61
CA TYR A 49 3.43 -0.24 7.20
C TYR A 49 2.27 -1.07 6.64
N TYR A 50 2.56 -2.28 6.18
CA TYR A 50 1.55 -3.23 5.75
C TYR A 50 1.21 -4.21 6.87
N ASN A 51 -0.03 -4.20 7.34
CA ASN A 51 -0.54 -5.22 8.23
C ASN A 51 -1.08 -6.39 7.39
N SER A 52 -0.38 -7.54 7.41
CA SER A 52 -0.77 -8.72 6.64
C SER A 52 -2.07 -9.38 7.12
N ASP A 53 -2.35 -9.32 8.41
CA ASP A 53 -3.53 -9.96 9.01
C ASP A 53 -4.81 -9.22 8.61
N GLU A 54 -4.74 -7.89 8.61
CA GLU A 54 -5.86 -7.01 8.24
C GLU A 54 -5.91 -6.70 6.75
N LYS A 55 -4.79 -6.92 6.04
CA LYS A 55 -4.58 -6.52 4.64
C LYS A 55 -4.76 -5.02 4.45
N ILE A 56 -4.27 -4.23 5.40
CA ILE A 56 -4.37 -2.76 5.45
C ILE A 56 -2.98 -2.13 5.41
N LEU A 57 -2.84 -1.09 4.59
CA LEU A 57 -1.70 -0.19 4.61
C LEU A 57 -1.96 0.98 5.54
N TYR A 58 -1.10 1.12 6.56
CA TYR A 58 -1.08 2.24 7.47
C TYR A 58 0.04 3.21 7.05
N PHE A 59 -0.20 4.51 7.15
CA PHE A 59 0.85 5.51 7.02
C PHE A 59 0.61 6.63 8.03
N LEU A 60 1.69 7.23 8.52
CA LEU A 60 1.60 8.28 9.53
C LEU A 60 1.31 9.64 8.90
N THR A 61 0.48 10.43 9.56
CA THR A 61 0.18 11.80 9.15
C THR A 61 -0.15 12.66 10.36
N LEU A 62 0.03 13.98 10.21
CA LEU A 62 -0.43 14.95 11.18
C LEU A 62 -1.92 15.23 10.96
N LYS A 63 -2.65 15.34 12.07
CA LYS A 63 -4.07 15.74 12.06
C LYS A 63 -4.21 17.11 11.42
N ASN A 64 -5.24 17.30 10.60
CA ASN A 64 -5.57 18.55 9.90
C ASN A 64 -4.44 19.09 9.01
N SER A 65 -3.53 18.22 8.56
CA SER A 65 -2.61 18.58 7.48
C SER A 65 -3.37 18.74 6.15
N GLN A 66 -2.81 19.51 5.23
CA GLN A 66 -3.40 19.73 3.90
C GLN A 66 -3.78 18.40 3.22
N LYS A 67 -2.91 17.38 3.31
CA LYS A 67 -3.19 16.04 2.78
C LYS A 67 -4.38 15.34 3.43
N THR A 68 -4.59 15.50 4.74
CA THR A 68 -5.74 14.88 5.41
C THR A 68 -7.06 15.52 4.99
N VAL A 69 -7.06 16.84 4.78
CA VAL A 69 -8.24 17.55 4.23
C VAL A 69 -8.54 17.08 2.81
N GLU A 70 -7.50 16.93 1.98
CA GLU A 70 -7.63 16.41 0.61
C GLU A 70 -8.23 14.99 0.60
N PHE A 71 -7.74 14.10 1.46
CA PHE A 71 -8.27 12.73 1.58
C PHE A 71 -9.72 12.68 2.08
N GLU A 72 -10.14 13.65 2.90
CA GLU A 72 -11.54 13.78 3.34
C GLU A 72 -12.46 14.24 2.21
N GLN A 73 -11.98 15.12 1.32
CA GLN A 73 -12.73 15.58 0.14
C GLN A 73 -12.86 14.48 -0.94
N ASN A 74 -11.79 13.72 -1.15
CA ASN A 74 -11.78 12.60 -2.10
C ASN A 74 -10.80 11.51 -1.61
N ASN A 75 -11.38 10.41 -1.17
CA ASN A 75 -10.64 9.32 -0.54
C ASN A 75 -10.10 8.27 -1.51
N LYS A 76 -10.29 8.44 -2.82
CA LYS A 76 -9.79 7.52 -3.84
C LYS A 76 -8.33 7.84 -4.11
N VAL A 77 -7.49 6.83 -3.95
CA VAL A 77 -6.05 6.97 -4.16
C VAL A 77 -5.49 5.86 -5.04
N ALA A 78 -4.33 6.12 -5.61
CA ALA A 78 -3.45 5.10 -6.17
C ALA A 78 -2.10 5.20 -5.47
N PHE A 79 -1.37 4.10 -5.38
CA PHE A 79 0.00 4.14 -4.86
C PHE A 79 0.90 3.17 -5.63
N THR A 80 2.20 3.42 -5.49
CA THR A 80 3.26 2.45 -5.78
C THR A 80 4.28 2.45 -4.66
N THR A 81 4.82 1.30 -4.30
CA THR A 81 6.00 1.23 -3.44
C THR A 81 7.20 1.84 -4.16
N ILE A 82 8.14 2.41 -3.40
CA ILE A 82 9.44 2.82 -3.94
C ILE A 82 10.33 1.58 -3.97
N PRO A 83 10.82 1.13 -5.14
CA PRO A 83 11.71 -0.02 -5.22
C PRO A 83 13.00 0.22 -4.42
N ILE A 84 13.41 -0.76 -3.62
CA ILE A 84 14.70 -0.74 -2.91
C ILE A 84 15.77 -1.49 -3.71
N ASP A 85 15.37 -2.51 -4.47
CA ASP A 85 16.26 -3.30 -5.32
C ASP A 85 15.58 -3.66 -6.64
N GLY A 86 16.27 -3.37 -7.75
CA GLY A 86 15.79 -3.59 -9.11
C GLY A 86 14.47 -2.88 -9.43
N LEU A 87 13.59 -3.59 -10.13
CA LEU A 87 12.31 -3.05 -10.65
C LEU A 87 11.08 -3.60 -9.91
N LYS A 88 11.26 -4.44 -8.88
CA LYS A 88 10.16 -5.04 -8.14
C LYS A 88 9.44 -3.97 -7.32
N HIS A 89 8.16 -3.78 -7.59
CA HIS A 89 7.28 -2.87 -6.85
C HIS A 89 5.86 -3.38 -6.86
N VAL A 90 5.07 -2.90 -5.90
CA VAL A 90 3.63 -3.10 -5.88
C VAL A 90 2.96 -1.78 -6.21
N LYS A 91 1.97 -1.83 -7.11
CA LYS A 91 1.05 -0.72 -7.37
C LYS A 91 -0.38 -1.16 -7.15
N ALA A 92 -1.21 -0.29 -6.59
CA ALA A 92 -2.64 -0.55 -6.43
C ALA A 92 -3.46 0.73 -6.35
N LYS A 93 -4.78 0.57 -6.38
CA LYS A 93 -5.77 1.61 -6.07
C LYS A 93 -6.48 1.26 -4.77
N GLY A 94 -6.88 2.26 -4.00
CA GLY A 94 -7.50 2.05 -2.70
C GLY A 94 -8.37 3.20 -2.24
N ILE A 95 -8.94 3.02 -1.05
CA ILE A 95 -9.76 4.01 -0.35
C ILE A 95 -9.06 4.35 0.96
N ILE A 96 -8.69 5.62 1.16
CA ILE A 96 -8.12 6.10 2.43
C ILE A 96 -9.22 6.37 3.44
N ARG A 97 -8.97 6.02 4.70
CA ARG A 97 -9.81 6.38 5.83
C ARG A 97 -8.93 6.69 7.02
N LYS A 98 -9.41 7.57 7.91
CA LYS A 98 -8.75 7.79 9.19
C LYS A 98 -8.81 6.49 10.00
N SER A 99 -7.64 6.03 10.44
CA SER A 99 -7.51 4.86 11.30
C SER A 99 -8.19 5.09 12.66
N GLN A 100 -8.81 4.03 13.20
CA GLN A 100 -9.26 3.99 14.61
C GLN A 100 -8.13 3.55 15.55
N LYS A 101 -7.01 3.04 15.00
CA LYS A 101 -5.81 2.66 15.75
C LYS A 101 -4.89 3.85 15.94
N SER A 102 -4.37 3.98 17.15
CA SER A 102 -3.28 4.88 17.50
C SER A 102 -1.93 4.35 17.00
N VAL A 103 -0.89 5.19 17.08
CA VAL A 103 0.49 4.74 16.80
C VAL A 103 0.91 3.70 17.83
N GLN A 104 0.47 3.80 19.09
CA GLN A 104 0.77 2.82 20.13
C GLN A 104 0.20 1.44 19.79
N ASP A 105 -1.01 1.37 19.22
CA ASP A 105 -1.63 0.10 18.80
C ASP A 105 -0.89 -0.57 17.63
N LEU A 106 -0.08 0.20 16.90
CA LEU A 106 0.70 -0.24 15.75
C LEU A 106 2.18 -0.45 16.08
N LYS A 107 2.67 0.01 17.24
CA LYS A 107 4.10 -0.01 17.64
C LYS A 107 4.71 -1.41 17.75
N THR A 108 3.91 -2.45 17.92
CA THR A 108 4.43 -3.83 17.92
C THR A 108 4.89 -4.27 16.52
N ASN A 109 4.56 -3.50 15.48
CA ASN A 109 4.80 -3.84 14.07
C ASN A 109 5.37 -2.66 13.23
N LEU A 110 5.72 -1.53 13.84
CA LEU A 110 6.38 -0.36 13.23
C LEU A 110 7.85 -0.31 13.66
#